data_AF-A0A7H2V6R9-F1
#
_entry.id   AF-A0A7H2V6R9-F1
#
_cell.length_a   1.000
_cell.length_b   1.000
_cell.length_c   1.000
_cell.angle_alpha   90.00
_cell.angle_beta   90.00
_cell.angle_gamma   90.00
#
_symmetry.space_group_name_H-M   'P 1'
#
loop_
_entity.id
_entity.type
_entity.pdbx_description
1 polymer ?
#
loop_
_entity_poly.entity_id
_entity_poly.type
_entity_poly.pdbx_seq_one_letter_code
_entity_poly.pdbx_strand_id
1 'polypeptide(L)'
;MSTKTNTFSRLVALFLLYIFLVAVGFYIYAVIIGKPDEGERGATIAGILGWTATLYAPVAAFFIIDIWKDQVKHQKALDHLSNAYSLVGKFNTTLQRLRLDRNYTHLGRVYNKTQYLGFYQYTSTLELQYSEQVNILIAIYDDIQNELSLYKLALGDENLDFNNLTLELFKITYYLKDLYSKFIELHLDAKEENDTYMKLTRLREFQVLFYQLSGKEFLNRNKDYNESLDNIFFLTTEFILDNINFIKAEIMRMRKGL
;
A
#
# COMPACT_ATOMS: atom_id res chain seq x y z
N MET A 1 19.28 11.86 -2.70
CA MET A 1 19.88 12.50 -1.50
C MET A 1 20.47 13.89 -1.81
N SER A 2 19.71 14.83 -2.41
CA SER A 2 20.24 16.13 -2.88
C SER A 2 19.25 17.31 -2.82
N THR A 3 18.19 17.22 -2.00
CA THR A 3 17.15 18.27 -1.94
C THR A 3 17.34 19.24 -0.76
N LYS A 4 17.86 18.78 0.39
CA LYS A 4 18.06 19.64 1.59
C LYS A 4 19.12 20.73 1.41
N THR A 5 20.17 20.49 0.63
CA THR A 5 21.21 21.50 0.32
C THR A 5 20.70 22.58 -0.62
N ASN A 6 19.73 22.25 -1.49
CA ASN A 6 19.18 23.19 -2.48
C ASN A 6 18.24 24.23 -1.86
N THR A 7 17.38 23.86 -0.89
CA THR A 7 16.44 24.83 -0.28
C THR A 7 17.14 25.84 0.61
N PHE A 8 18.13 25.42 1.42
CA PHE A 8 18.93 26.35 2.22
C PHE A 8 19.78 27.27 1.33
N SER A 9 20.42 26.72 0.30
CA SER A 9 21.17 27.53 -0.69
C SER A 9 20.28 28.54 -1.42
N ARG A 10 19.04 28.17 -1.77
CA ARG A 10 18.07 29.07 -2.41
C ARG A 10 17.56 30.17 -1.48
N LEU A 11 17.31 29.88 -0.20
CA LEU A 11 16.95 30.89 0.81
C LEU A 11 18.08 31.89 1.03
N VAL A 12 19.32 31.41 1.09
CA VAL A 12 20.52 32.27 1.16
C VAL A 12 20.66 33.12 -0.11
N ALA A 13 20.40 32.56 -1.29
CA ALA A 13 20.42 33.30 -2.55
C ALA A 13 19.34 34.39 -2.62
N LEU A 14 18.12 34.12 -2.15
CA LEU A 14 17.05 35.11 -2.02
C LEU A 14 17.42 36.24 -1.06
N PHE A 15 18.01 35.90 0.07
CA PHE A 15 18.48 36.88 1.05
C PHE A 15 19.61 37.76 0.47
N LEU A 16 20.57 37.15 -0.22
CA LEU A 16 21.64 37.88 -0.91
C LEU A 16 21.11 38.76 -2.05
N LEU A 17 20.10 38.29 -2.81
CA LEU A 17 19.44 39.06 -3.85
C LEU A 17 18.74 40.30 -3.29
N TYR A 18 18.05 40.15 -2.15
CA TYR A 18 17.42 41.28 -1.47
C TYR A 18 18.45 42.32 -1.03
N ILE A 19 19.54 41.88 -0.36
CA ILE A 19 20.64 42.77 0.04
C ILE A 19 21.24 43.47 -1.18
N PHE A 20 21.45 42.74 -2.28
CA PHE A 20 21.99 43.29 -3.51
C PHE A 20 21.06 44.35 -4.12
N LEU A 21 19.75 44.09 -4.20
CA LEU A 21 18.76 45.05 -4.69
C LEU A 21 18.72 46.32 -3.84
N VAL A 22 18.79 46.18 -2.51
CA VAL A 22 18.88 47.32 -1.59
C VAL A 22 20.16 48.11 -1.82
N ALA A 23 21.32 47.44 -1.93
CA ALA A 23 22.60 48.08 -2.18
C ALA A 23 22.62 48.84 -3.52
N VAL A 24 22.05 48.25 -4.59
CA VAL A 24 21.89 48.90 -5.89
C VAL A 24 20.95 50.10 -5.79
N GLY A 25 19.85 49.99 -5.06
CA GLY A 25 18.91 51.10 -4.83
C GLY A 25 19.60 52.30 -4.15
N PHE A 26 20.39 52.05 -3.11
CA PHE A 26 21.20 53.08 -2.45
C PHE A 26 22.31 53.63 -3.34
N TYR A 27 22.95 52.78 -4.16
CA TYR A 27 23.98 53.20 -5.10
C TYR A 27 23.44 54.14 -6.18
N ILE A 28 22.33 53.76 -6.83
CA ILE A 28 21.64 54.60 -7.82
C ILE A 28 21.26 55.94 -7.21
N TYR A 29 20.72 55.92 -5.99
CA TYR A 29 20.36 57.14 -5.28
C TYR A 29 21.58 58.05 -5.01
N ALA A 30 22.68 57.49 -4.49
CA ALA A 30 23.89 58.23 -4.18
C ALA A 30 24.55 58.86 -5.42
N VAL A 31 24.46 58.19 -6.56
CA VAL A 31 25.05 58.65 -7.83
C VAL A 31 24.17 59.69 -8.55
N ILE A 32 22.85 59.55 -8.49
CA ILE A 32 21.92 60.39 -9.28
C ILE A 32 21.40 61.61 -8.51
N ILE A 33 21.07 61.47 -7.22
CA ILE A 33 20.33 62.49 -6.46
C ILE A 33 21.24 63.31 -5.51
N GLY A 34 22.37 62.76 -5.07
CA GLY A 34 23.28 63.45 -4.16
C GLY A 34 22.81 63.43 -2.69
N LYS A 35 23.36 64.30 -1.83
CA LYS A 35 23.07 64.30 -0.37
C LYS A 35 21.68 64.90 -0.09
N PRO A 36 20.74 64.14 0.50
CA PRO A 36 19.45 64.67 0.92
C PRO A 36 19.57 65.64 2.11
N ASP A 37 18.76 66.69 2.06
CA ASP A 37 18.47 67.56 3.21
C ASP A 37 17.91 66.74 4.37
N GLU A 38 18.20 67.16 5.60
CA GLU A 38 17.95 66.36 6.81
C GLU A 38 16.46 66.00 6.98
N GLY A 39 15.54 66.82 6.46
CA GLY A 39 14.09 66.58 6.51
C GLY A 39 13.56 65.52 5.53
N GLU A 40 14.26 65.23 4.43
CA GLU A 40 13.76 64.35 3.36
C GLU A 40 14.41 62.95 3.36
N ARG A 41 15.40 62.73 4.24
CA ARG A 41 16.12 61.46 4.38
C ARG A 41 15.20 60.28 4.65
N GLY A 42 14.23 60.45 5.55
CA GLY A 42 13.29 59.39 5.94
C GLY A 42 12.38 58.95 4.79
N ALA A 43 11.79 59.92 4.07
CA ALA A 43 10.91 59.65 2.93
C ALA A 43 11.66 58.99 1.77
N THR A 44 12.90 59.42 1.55
CA THR A 44 13.79 58.84 0.53
C THR A 44 14.14 57.38 0.83
N ILE A 45 14.59 57.08 2.06
CA ILE A 45 14.93 55.71 2.47
C ILE A 45 13.70 54.81 2.36
N ALA A 46 12.54 55.30 2.81
CA ALA A 46 11.27 54.58 2.66
C ALA A 46 10.91 54.34 1.19
N GLY A 47 11.16 55.31 0.30
CA GLY A 47 10.97 55.17 -1.14
C GLY A 47 11.85 54.10 -1.77
N ILE A 48 13.16 54.10 -1.48
CA ILE A 48 14.11 53.08 -1.99
C ILE A 48 13.74 51.69 -1.49
N LEU A 49 13.42 51.56 -0.20
CA LEU A 49 12.96 50.30 0.39
C LEU A 49 11.62 49.84 -0.23
N GLY A 50 10.71 50.77 -0.53
CA GLY A 50 9.46 50.48 -1.21
C GLY A 50 9.68 49.93 -2.63
N TRP A 51 10.48 50.62 -3.45
CA TRP A 51 10.79 50.18 -4.82
C TRP A 51 11.53 48.84 -4.87
N THR A 52 12.50 48.65 -3.97
CA THR A 52 13.25 47.39 -3.87
C THR A 52 12.35 46.23 -3.40
N ALA A 53 11.41 46.48 -2.48
CA ALA A 53 10.40 45.50 -2.10
C ALA A 53 9.46 45.12 -3.24
N THR A 54 9.03 46.09 -4.07
CA THR A 54 8.18 45.82 -5.25
C THR A 54 8.89 44.97 -6.30
N LEU A 55 10.20 45.15 -6.50
CA LEU A 55 11.00 44.32 -7.42
C LEU A 55 11.30 42.94 -6.84
N TYR A 56 11.53 42.86 -5.53
CA TYR A 56 11.84 41.60 -4.85
C TYR A 56 10.62 40.68 -4.69
N ALA A 57 9.43 41.24 -4.43
CA ALA A 57 8.23 40.46 -4.11
C ALA A 57 7.83 39.44 -5.20
N PRO A 58 7.82 39.75 -6.51
CA PRO A 58 7.52 38.76 -7.55
C PRO A 58 8.56 37.63 -7.61
N VAL A 59 9.84 37.94 -7.41
CA VAL A 59 10.93 36.95 -7.42
C VAL A 59 10.77 36.02 -6.21
N ALA A 60 10.59 36.58 -5.02
CA ALA A 60 10.34 35.80 -3.81
C ALA A 60 9.08 34.94 -3.93
N ALA A 61 8.00 35.48 -4.50
CA ALA A 61 6.77 34.74 -4.74
C ALA A 61 6.99 33.53 -5.66
N PHE A 62 7.74 33.71 -6.76
CA PHE A 62 8.07 32.60 -7.68
C PHE A 62 8.81 31.47 -6.96
N PHE A 63 9.83 31.80 -6.17
CA PHE A 63 10.58 30.80 -5.40
C PHE A 63 9.75 30.10 -4.32
N ILE A 64 8.89 30.84 -3.62
CA ILE A 64 7.99 30.27 -2.60
C ILE A 64 7.02 29.29 -3.25
N ILE A 65 6.46 29.64 -4.42
CA ILE A 65 5.55 28.77 -5.17
C ILE A 65 6.25 27.48 -5.59
N ASP A 66 7.49 27.54 -6.07
CA ASP A 66 8.25 26.34 -6.45
C ASP A 66 8.51 25.42 -5.25
N ILE A 67 8.93 25.99 -4.11
CA ILE A 67 9.16 25.20 -2.88
C ILE A 67 7.85 24.59 -2.38
N TRP A 68 6.77 25.36 -2.39
CA TRP A 68 5.45 24.88 -1.98
C TRP A 68 4.98 23.72 -2.89
N LYS A 69 5.20 23.84 -4.20
CA LYS A 69 4.84 22.80 -5.17
C LYS A 69 5.61 21.51 -4.92
N ASP A 70 6.91 21.59 -4.65
CA ASP A 70 7.74 20.43 -4.29
C ASP A 70 7.26 19.80 -2.97
N GLN A 71 6.95 20.61 -1.95
CA GLN A 71 6.41 20.13 -0.68
C GLN A 71 5.07 19.42 -0.85
N VAL A 72 4.15 19.98 -1.65
CA VAL A 72 2.85 19.36 -1.95
C VAL A 72 3.03 18.04 -2.70
N LYS A 73 3.97 17.96 -3.65
CA LYS A 73 4.32 16.74 -4.37
C LYS A 73 4.82 15.65 -3.41
N HIS A 74 5.74 16.00 -2.51
CA HIS A 74 6.25 15.09 -1.48
C HIS A 74 5.15 14.62 -0.51
N GLN A 75 4.29 15.53 -0.04
CA GLN A 75 3.20 15.18 0.86
C GLN A 75 2.22 14.20 0.20
N LYS A 76 1.82 14.46 -1.05
CA LYS A 76 0.95 13.53 -1.80
C LYS A 76 1.57 12.15 -1.96
N ALA A 77 2.87 12.08 -2.24
CA ALA A 77 3.57 10.80 -2.33
C ALA A 77 3.50 10.02 -0.99
N LEU A 78 3.71 10.70 0.14
CA LEU A 78 3.60 10.10 1.47
C LEU A 78 2.17 9.64 1.79
N ASP A 79 1.15 10.39 1.37
CA ASP A 79 -0.26 10.04 1.57
C ASP A 79 -0.60 8.74 0.81
N HIS A 80 -0.16 8.61 -0.45
CA HIS A 80 -0.34 7.38 -1.23
C HIS A 80 0.34 6.15 -0.59
N LEU A 81 1.57 6.29 -0.07
CA LEU A 81 2.23 5.22 0.69
C LEU A 81 1.46 4.85 1.97
N SER A 82 0.90 5.83 2.67
CA SER A 82 0.10 5.60 3.87
C SER A 82 -1.20 4.85 3.54
N ASN A 83 -1.86 5.20 2.42
CA ASN A 83 -3.03 4.48 1.93
C ASN A 83 -2.68 3.04 1.56
N ALA A 84 -1.60 2.81 0.81
CA ALA A 84 -1.12 1.47 0.47
C ALA A 84 -0.84 0.64 1.73
N TYR A 85 -0.19 1.21 2.75
CA TYR A 85 0.05 0.54 4.03
C TYR A 85 -1.26 0.10 4.72
N SER A 86 -2.25 0.98 4.75
CA SER A 86 -3.57 0.71 5.32
C SER A 86 -4.29 -0.41 4.56
N LEU A 87 -4.25 -0.35 3.22
CA LEU A 87 -4.84 -1.36 2.34
C LEU A 87 -4.19 -2.73 2.51
N VAL A 88 -2.87 -2.82 2.68
CA VAL A 88 -2.18 -4.08 3.03
C VAL A 88 -2.69 -4.64 4.36
N GLY A 89 -2.96 -3.77 5.34
CA GLY A 89 -3.63 -4.15 6.58
C GLY A 89 -5.04 -4.73 6.34
N LYS A 90 -5.85 -4.02 5.55
CA LYS A 90 -7.20 -4.45 5.15
C LYS A 90 -7.18 -5.77 4.40
N PHE A 91 -6.23 -5.97 3.47
CA PHE A 91 -6.01 -7.21 2.74
C PHE A 91 -5.81 -8.38 3.70
N ASN A 92 -4.90 -8.24 4.66
CA ASN A 92 -4.66 -9.28 5.65
C ASN A 92 -5.92 -9.59 6.47
N THR A 93 -6.64 -8.57 6.96
CA THR A 93 -7.87 -8.80 7.72
C THR A 93 -8.95 -9.50 6.89
N THR A 94 -9.12 -9.11 5.62
CA THR A 94 -10.06 -9.76 4.70
C THR A 94 -9.65 -11.20 4.42
N LEU A 95 -8.37 -11.46 4.18
CA LEU A 95 -7.83 -12.81 3.97
C LEU A 95 -8.06 -13.71 5.20
N GLN A 96 -7.84 -13.21 6.41
CA GLN A 96 -8.10 -13.97 7.64
C GLN A 96 -9.59 -14.26 7.86
N ARG A 97 -10.49 -13.40 7.36
CA ARG A 97 -11.95 -13.66 7.38
C ARG A 97 -12.39 -14.63 6.28
N LEU A 98 -11.68 -14.63 5.15
CA LEU A 98 -11.89 -15.52 4.00
C LEU A 98 -11.43 -16.96 4.27
N ARG A 99 -10.45 -17.14 5.17
CA ARG A 99 -10.07 -18.47 5.64
C ARG A 99 -11.33 -19.20 6.12
N LEU A 100 -11.41 -20.50 5.84
CA LEU A 100 -12.59 -21.34 6.06
C LEU A 100 -13.27 -20.99 7.38
N ASP A 101 -14.38 -20.29 7.25
CA ASP A 101 -15.22 -19.92 8.39
C ASP A 101 -15.83 -21.19 9.00
N ARG A 102 -16.45 -21.06 10.18
CA ARG A 102 -17.13 -22.13 10.91
C ARG A 102 -18.17 -22.90 10.07
N ASN A 103 -18.58 -22.36 8.92
CA ASN A 103 -19.43 -23.01 7.93
C ASN A 103 -18.84 -24.33 7.38
N TYR A 104 -17.53 -24.59 7.46
CA TYR A 104 -16.98 -25.89 7.08
C TYR A 104 -17.51 -27.06 7.93
N THR A 105 -17.81 -26.79 9.22
CA THR A 105 -18.46 -27.78 10.08
C THR A 105 -19.86 -28.17 9.58
N HIS A 106 -20.50 -27.33 8.76
CA HIS A 106 -21.75 -27.67 8.07
C HIS A 106 -21.51 -28.56 6.85
N LEU A 107 -20.40 -28.40 6.12
CA LEU A 107 -20.08 -29.22 4.95
C LEU A 107 -20.04 -30.71 5.31
N GLY A 108 -19.31 -31.11 6.35
CA GLY A 108 -19.29 -32.51 6.82
C GLY A 108 -20.64 -33.03 7.32
N ARG A 109 -21.50 -32.15 7.87
CA ARG A 109 -22.87 -32.53 8.26
C ARG A 109 -23.77 -32.75 7.05
N VAL A 110 -23.68 -31.89 6.04
CA VAL A 110 -24.45 -32.01 4.79
C VAL A 110 -23.98 -33.23 4.01
N TYR A 111 -22.65 -33.43 3.90
CA TYR A 111 -22.04 -34.59 3.26
C TYR A 111 -22.66 -35.91 3.72
N ASN A 112 -22.88 -36.09 5.02
CA ASN A 112 -23.43 -37.34 5.55
C ASN A 112 -24.96 -37.48 5.38
N LYS A 113 -25.67 -36.37 5.14
CA LYS A 113 -27.16 -36.33 5.14
C LYS A 113 -27.78 -36.28 3.76
N THR A 114 -27.04 -35.84 2.74
CA THR A 114 -27.58 -35.66 1.39
C THR A 114 -27.07 -36.75 0.44
N GLN A 115 -27.83 -37.00 -0.62
CA GLN A 115 -27.37 -37.75 -1.79
C GLN A 115 -26.48 -36.86 -2.66
N TYR A 116 -25.71 -37.47 -3.57
CA TYR A 116 -24.74 -36.78 -4.42
C TYR A 116 -25.29 -35.53 -5.10
N LEU A 117 -26.44 -35.62 -5.80
CA LEU A 117 -27.03 -34.47 -6.51
C LEU A 117 -27.34 -33.28 -5.57
N GLY A 118 -27.87 -33.55 -4.38
CA GLY A 118 -28.16 -32.50 -3.39
C GLY A 118 -26.89 -31.94 -2.76
N PHE A 119 -25.84 -32.76 -2.60
CA PHE A 119 -24.53 -32.30 -2.16
C PHE A 119 -23.87 -31.40 -3.21
N TYR A 120 -23.89 -31.80 -4.49
CA TYR A 120 -23.39 -31.01 -5.62
C TYR A 120 -24.03 -29.62 -5.68
N GLN A 121 -25.36 -29.52 -5.61
CA GLN A 121 -26.04 -28.22 -5.62
C GLN A 121 -25.62 -27.32 -4.45
N TYR A 122 -25.43 -27.92 -3.27
CA TYR A 122 -24.98 -27.19 -2.09
C TYR A 122 -23.54 -26.68 -2.26
N THR A 123 -22.61 -27.53 -2.71
CA THR A 123 -21.22 -27.16 -2.89
C THR A 123 -21.00 -26.15 -4.01
N SER A 124 -21.74 -26.24 -5.13
CA SER A 124 -21.69 -25.22 -6.19
C SER A 124 -22.13 -23.84 -5.68
N THR A 125 -23.12 -23.79 -4.79
CA THR A 125 -23.55 -22.53 -4.18
C THR A 125 -22.46 -21.96 -3.27
N LEU A 126 -21.81 -22.81 -2.47
CA LEU A 126 -20.69 -22.41 -1.61
C LEU A 126 -19.51 -21.90 -2.42
N GLU A 127 -19.17 -22.56 -3.53
CA GLU A 127 -18.08 -22.17 -4.42
C GLU A 127 -18.33 -20.80 -5.04
N LEU A 128 -19.56 -20.53 -5.48
CA LEU A 128 -19.93 -19.22 -6.00
C LEU A 128 -19.78 -18.12 -4.92
N GLN A 129 -20.30 -18.37 -3.71
CA GLN A 129 -20.17 -17.43 -2.59
C GLN A 129 -18.71 -17.19 -2.22
N TYR A 130 -17.89 -18.23 -2.22
CA TYR A 130 -16.46 -18.11 -1.94
C TYR A 130 -15.77 -17.26 -3.01
N SER A 131 -16.04 -17.53 -4.29
CA SER A 131 -15.49 -16.78 -5.42
C SER A 131 -15.83 -15.28 -5.35
N GLU A 132 -17.07 -14.93 -4.97
CA GLU A 132 -17.48 -13.55 -4.74
C GLU A 132 -16.67 -12.89 -3.63
N GLN A 133 -16.41 -13.59 -2.52
CA GLN A 133 -15.59 -13.04 -1.45
C GLN A 133 -14.11 -12.89 -1.86
N VAL A 134 -13.58 -13.79 -2.70
CA VAL A 134 -12.22 -13.64 -3.24
C VAL A 134 -12.13 -12.43 -4.18
N ASN A 135 -13.19 -12.08 -4.91
CA ASN A 135 -13.21 -10.86 -5.73
C ASN A 135 -13.03 -9.58 -4.89
N ILE A 136 -13.48 -9.57 -3.64
CA ILE A 136 -13.23 -8.45 -2.72
C ILE A 136 -11.73 -8.35 -2.40
N LEU A 137 -11.04 -9.48 -2.25
CA LEU A 137 -9.60 -9.51 -2.01
C LEU A 137 -8.81 -9.04 -3.23
N ILE A 138 -9.25 -9.42 -4.43
CA ILE A 138 -8.69 -8.94 -5.71
C ILE A 138 -8.84 -7.42 -5.82
N ALA A 139 -10.02 -6.87 -5.54
CA ALA A 139 -10.23 -5.42 -5.57
C ALA A 139 -9.30 -4.66 -4.60
N ILE A 140 -9.08 -5.19 -3.39
CA ILE A 140 -8.13 -4.58 -2.44
C ILE A 140 -6.69 -4.64 -2.98
N TYR A 141 -6.31 -5.74 -3.64
CA TYR A 141 -5.00 -5.83 -4.28
C TYR A 141 -4.83 -4.80 -5.40
N ASP A 142 -5.84 -4.62 -6.24
CA ASP A 142 -5.83 -3.62 -7.31
C ASP A 142 -5.73 -2.19 -6.75
N ASP A 143 -6.43 -1.91 -5.64
CA ASP A 143 -6.31 -0.63 -4.93
C ASP A 143 -4.88 -0.40 -4.41
N ILE A 144 -4.20 -1.44 -3.89
CA ILE A 144 -2.80 -1.36 -3.46
C ILE A 144 -1.89 -1.02 -4.64
N GLN A 145 -2.07 -1.71 -5.79
CA GLN A 145 -1.30 -1.42 -7.01
C GLN A 145 -1.49 0.01 -7.48
N ASN A 146 -2.73 0.48 -7.44
CA ASN A 146 -3.07 1.83 -7.85
C ASN A 146 -2.41 2.87 -6.95
N GLU A 147 -2.48 2.72 -5.63
CA GLU A 147 -1.83 3.65 -4.69
C GLU A 147 -0.30 3.67 -4.85
N LEU A 148 0.33 2.51 -5.05
CA LEU A 148 1.77 2.44 -5.33
C LEU A 148 2.13 3.08 -6.68
N SER A 149 1.28 2.93 -7.69
CA SER A 149 1.44 3.59 -8.99
C SER A 149 1.27 5.11 -8.90
N LEU A 150 0.31 5.58 -8.10
CA LEU A 150 0.13 7.01 -7.82
C LEU A 150 1.30 7.60 -7.06
N TYR A 151 1.88 6.84 -6.11
CA TYR A 151 3.14 7.20 -5.47
C TYR A 151 4.29 7.35 -6.48
N LYS A 152 4.45 6.40 -7.41
CA LYS A 152 5.44 6.47 -8.50
C LYS A 152 5.29 7.76 -9.32
N LEU A 153 4.05 8.04 -9.75
CA LEU A 153 3.71 9.25 -10.51
C LEU A 153 3.97 10.52 -9.70
N ALA A 154 3.63 10.51 -8.41
CA ALA A 154 3.86 11.61 -7.50
C ALA A 154 5.35 11.88 -7.28
N LEU A 155 6.26 10.93 -7.45
CA LEU A 155 7.70 11.19 -7.44
C LEU A 155 8.26 11.53 -8.82
N GLY A 156 7.67 10.99 -9.89
CA GLY A 156 8.20 11.09 -11.24
C GLY A 156 9.42 10.20 -11.47
N ASP A 157 9.51 9.08 -10.75
CA ASP A 157 10.58 8.10 -10.91
C ASP A 157 10.07 6.88 -11.69
N GLU A 158 10.45 6.80 -12.96
CA GLU A 158 10.02 5.71 -13.85
C GLU A 158 10.64 4.35 -13.50
N ASN A 159 11.74 4.33 -12.72
CA ASN A 159 12.47 3.11 -12.37
C ASN A 159 11.89 2.35 -11.18
N LEU A 160 10.93 2.94 -10.44
CA LEU A 160 10.26 2.23 -9.36
C LEU A 160 9.35 1.15 -9.93
N ASP A 161 9.66 -0.10 -9.60
CA ASP A 161 8.81 -1.27 -9.90
C ASP A 161 8.34 -1.91 -8.59
N PHE A 162 7.02 -1.93 -8.40
CA PHE A 162 6.37 -2.53 -7.23
C PHE A 162 5.91 -3.96 -7.44
N ASN A 163 6.07 -4.52 -8.65
CA ASN A 163 5.65 -5.89 -8.95
C ASN A 163 6.25 -6.90 -7.97
N ASN A 164 7.55 -6.78 -7.69
CA ASN A 164 8.24 -7.66 -6.75
C ASN A 164 7.76 -7.49 -5.31
N LEU A 165 7.39 -6.25 -4.92
CA LEU A 165 6.89 -5.97 -3.58
C LEU A 165 5.55 -6.68 -3.35
N THR A 166 4.70 -6.75 -4.37
CA THR A 166 3.32 -7.23 -4.23
C THR A 166 3.07 -8.61 -4.82
N LEU A 167 4.10 -9.25 -5.38
CA LEU A 167 4.02 -10.55 -6.06
C LEU A 167 3.33 -11.62 -5.21
N GLU A 168 3.64 -11.67 -3.92
CA GLU A 168 3.06 -12.68 -3.03
C GLU A 168 1.58 -12.40 -2.73
N LEU A 169 1.15 -11.13 -2.69
CA LEU A 169 -0.27 -10.79 -2.60
C LEU A 169 -1.02 -11.23 -3.85
N PHE A 170 -0.43 -11.00 -5.02
CA PHE A 170 -0.98 -11.44 -6.30
C PHE A 170 -1.14 -12.97 -6.37
N LYS A 171 -0.11 -13.72 -5.96
CA LYS A 171 -0.17 -15.18 -5.88
C LYS A 171 -1.30 -15.62 -4.95
N ILE A 172 -1.41 -15.02 -3.77
CA ILE A 172 -2.50 -15.32 -2.83
C ILE A 172 -3.86 -15.12 -3.47
N THR A 173 -4.12 -13.97 -4.12
CA THR A 173 -5.45 -13.70 -4.70
C THR A 173 -5.80 -14.65 -5.84
N TYR A 174 -4.81 -15.06 -6.64
CA TYR A 174 -5.04 -15.91 -7.80
C TYR A 174 -5.22 -17.39 -7.45
N TYR A 175 -4.40 -17.92 -6.52
CA TYR A 175 -4.45 -19.33 -6.16
C TYR A 175 -5.58 -19.68 -5.19
N LEU A 176 -6.15 -18.71 -4.46
CA LEU A 176 -7.15 -19.00 -3.44
C LEU A 176 -8.42 -19.63 -4.03
N LYS A 177 -8.85 -19.19 -5.22
CA LYS A 177 -10.00 -19.78 -5.92
C LYS A 177 -9.72 -21.23 -6.31
N ASP A 178 -8.58 -21.47 -6.95
CA ASP A 178 -8.16 -22.80 -7.40
C ASP A 178 -8.06 -23.80 -6.22
N LEU A 179 -7.48 -23.38 -5.10
CA LEU A 179 -7.40 -24.21 -3.90
C LEU A 179 -8.77 -24.57 -3.33
N TYR A 180 -9.71 -23.62 -3.32
CA TYR A 180 -11.07 -23.88 -2.85
C TYR A 180 -11.84 -24.79 -3.80
N SER A 181 -11.72 -24.58 -5.12
CA SER A 181 -12.34 -25.45 -6.13
C SER A 181 -11.83 -26.88 -6.01
N LYS A 182 -10.51 -27.09 -5.90
CA LYS A 182 -9.91 -28.42 -5.66
C LYS A 182 -10.42 -29.06 -4.36
N PHE A 183 -10.59 -28.25 -3.32
CA PHE A 183 -11.13 -28.74 -2.06
C PHE A 183 -12.58 -29.21 -2.22
N ILE A 184 -13.41 -28.50 -2.99
CA ILE A 184 -14.78 -28.91 -3.29
C ILE A 184 -14.82 -30.16 -4.17
N GLU A 185 -14.01 -30.20 -5.23
CA GLU A 185 -13.86 -31.34 -6.15
C GLU A 185 -13.54 -32.61 -5.37
N LEU A 186 -12.56 -32.56 -4.46
CA LEU A 186 -12.21 -33.70 -3.61
C LEU A 186 -13.38 -34.21 -2.75
N HIS A 187 -14.29 -33.32 -2.31
CA HIS A 187 -15.50 -33.75 -1.60
C HIS A 187 -16.53 -34.36 -2.54
N LEU A 188 -16.64 -33.86 -3.77
CA LEU A 188 -17.58 -34.37 -4.76
C LEU A 188 -17.17 -35.76 -5.24
N ASP A 189 -15.90 -35.95 -5.56
CA ASP A 189 -15.35 -37.25 -6.00
C ASP A 189 -15.57 -38.32 -4.94
N ALA A 190 -15.19 -38.02 -3.69
CA ALA A 190 -15.43 -38.92 -2.56
C ALA A 190 -16.93 -39.23 -2.38
N LYS A 191 -17.81 -38.24 -2.60
CA LYS A 191 -19.25 -38.44 -2.47
C LYS A 191 -19.82 -39.31 -3.59
N GLU A 192 -19.31 -39.17 -4.81
CA GLU A 192 -19.67 -39.98 -5.97
C GLU A 192 -19.26 -41.44 -5.78
N GLU A 193 -18.06 -41.66 -5.23
CA GLU A 193 -17.54 -42.99 -4.88
C GLU A 193 -18.22 -43.63 -3.66
N ASN A 194 -19.18 -42.95 -3.02
CA ASN A 194 -19.81 -43.33 -1.75
C ASN A 194 -18.81 -43.50 -0.59
N ASP A 195 -17.69 -42.78 -0.63
CA ASP A 195 -16.74 -42.77 0.46
C ASP A 195 -17.31 -42.10 1.72
N THR A 196 -16.95 -42.65 2.87
CA THR A 196 -17.30 -42.02 4.15
C THR A 196 -16.48 -40.73 4.31
N TYR A 197 -17.10 -39.72 4.93
CA TYR A 197 -16.40 -38.48 5.26
C TYR A 197 -15.13 -38.72 6.09
N MET A 198 -15.15 -39.74 6.96
CA MET A 198 -13.97 -40.14 7.75
C MET A 198 -12.81 -40.59 6.86
N LYS A 199 -13.08 -41.35 5.78
CA LYS A 199 -12.04 -41.78 4.83
C LYS A 199 -11.46 -40.57 4.08
N LEU A 200 -12.32 -39.67 3.58
CA LEU A 200 -11.92 -38.41 2.94
C LEU A 200 -10.98 -37.57 3.84
N THR A 201 -11.36 -37.37 5.11
CA THR A 201 -10.54 -36.57 6.05
C THR A 201 -9.17 -37.17 6.34
N ARG A 202 -8.93 -38.46 6.06
CA ARG A 202 -7.62 -39.07 6.26
C ARG A 202 -6.68 -38.91 5.06
N LEU A 203 -7.18 -38.41 3.92
CA LEU A 203 -6.34 -38.17 2.76
C LEU A 203 -5.37 -37.02 3.05
N ARG A 204 -4.10 -37.22 2.67
CA ARG A 204 -3.07 -36.18 2.80
C ARG A 204 -3.45 -34.91 2.03
N GLU A 205 -3.96 -35.08 0.82
CA GLU A 205 -4.40 -33.95 -0.02
C GLU A 205 -5.49 -33.12 0.66
N PHE A 206 -6.49 -33.78 1.26
CA PHE A 206 -7.50 -33.12 2.06
C PHE A 206 -6.87 -32.29 3.19
N GLN A 207 -5.94 -32.88 3.94
CA GLN A 207 -5.32 -32.21 5.09
C GLN A 207 -4.46 -31.02 4.65
N VAL A 208 -3.76 -31.13 3.52
CA VAL A 208 -3.01 -30.02 2.89
C VAL A 208 -3.95 -28.86 2.55
N LEU A 209 -5.00 -29.12 1.78
CA LEU A 209 -5.95 -28.09 1.34
C LEU A 209 -6.68 -27.48 2.54
N PHE A 210 -7.09 -28.31 3.50
CA PHE A 210 -7.74 -27.86 4.72
C PHE A 210 -6.80 -26.98 5.56
N TYR A 211 -5.52 -27.31 5.68
CA TYR A 211 -4.54 -26.49 6.38
C TYR A 211 -4.34 -25.13 5.69
N GLN A 212 -4.18 -25.10 4.38
CA GLN A 212 -4.00 -23.86 3.61
C GLN A 212 -5.22 -22.93 3.70
N LEU A 213 -6.42 -23.51 3.67
CA LEU A 213 -7.66 -22.74 3.68
C LEU A 213 -8.14 -22.35 5.10
N SER A 214 -7.80 -23.11 6.14
CA SER A 214 -8.24 -22.83 7.53
C SER A 214 -7.15 -22.22 8.43
N GLY A 215 -5.88 -22.34 8.04
CA GLY A 215 -4.75 -21.78 8.78
C GLY A 215 -4.63 -22.34 10.20
N LYS A 216 -4.70 -21.46 11.22
CA LYS A 216 -4.55 -21.86 12.63
C LYS A 216 -5.69 -22.76 13.13
N GLU A 217 -6.88 -22.71 12.54
CA GLU A 217 -8.02 -23.58 12.92
C GLU A 217 -7.69 -25.06 12.72
N PHE A 218 -6.86 -25.39 11.71
CA PHE A 218 -6.38 -26.75 11.48
C PHE A 218 -5.66 -27.32 12.70
N LEU A 219 -4.66 -26.59 13.21
CA LEU A 219 -3.81 -27.04 14.32
C LEU A 219 -4.64 -27.28 15.60
N ASN A 220 -5.71 -26.49 15.77
CA ASN A 220 -6.62 -26.65 16.91
C ASN A 220 -7.49 -27.91 16.80
N ARG A 221 -7.89 -28.30 15.58
CA ARG A 221 -8.81 -29.41 15.32
C ARG A 221 -8.11 -30.75 15.08
N ASN A 222 -6.89 -30.73 14.58
CA ASN A 222 -6.12 -31.91 14.19
C ASN A 222 -4.87 -32.07 15.06
N LYS A 223 -5.02 -31.99 16.39
CA LYS A 223 -3.91 -32.14 17.34
C LYS A 223 -3.21 -33.50 17.26
N ASP A 224 -3.93 -34.51 16.80
CA ASP A 224 -3.45 -35.90 16.69
C ASP A 224 -2.93 -36.24 15.28
N TYR A 225 -2.90 -35.28 14.35
CA TYR A 225 -2.35 -35.49 13.01
C TYR A 225 -0.82 -35.45 13.06
N ASN A 226 -0.20 -36.63 12.95
CA ASN A 226 1.24 -36.84 13.12
C ASN A 226 2.06 -36.77 11.81
N GLU A 227 1.42 -36.62 10.65
CA GLU A 227 2.15 -36.44 9.40
C GLU A 227 2.71 -35.02 9.31
N SER A 228 4.00 -34.91 9.01
CA SER A 228 4.68 -33.64 8.80
C SER A 228 4.06 -32.87 7.64
N LEU A 229 3.53 -31.68 7.96
CA LEU A 229 3.11 -30.65 6.99
C LEU A 229 4.24 -29.65 6.70
N ASP A 230 5.47 -29.95 7.14
CA ASP A 230 6.62 -29.02 7.14
C ASP A 230 7.05 -28.59 5.73
N ASN A 231 6.60 -29.32 4.70
CA ASN A 231 6.87 -29.01 3.29
C ASN A 231 5.82 -28.07 2.66
N ILE A 232 4.78 -27.66 3.39
CA ILE A 232 3.78 -26.70 2.90
C ILE A 232 4.24 -25.29 3.25
N PHE A 233 4.66 -24.53 2.24
CA PHE A 233 5.11 -23.16 2.43
C PHE A 233 4.08 -22.10 2.02
N PHE A 234 3.06 -22.47 1.25
CA PHE A 234 2.08 -21.53 0.70
C PHE A 234 0.82 -21.44 1.58
N LEU A 235 0.35 -20.21 1.84
CA LEU A 235 -0.82 -19.87 2.66
C LEU A 235 -0.79 -20.35 4.13
N THR A 236 0.36 -20.78 4.63
CA THR A 236 0.56 -20.99 6.06
C THR A 236 0.39 -19.67 6.81
N THR A 237 0.13 -19.75 8.12
CA THR A 237 -0.06 -18.52 8.89
C THR A 237 1.23 -17.70 8.96
N GLU A 238 2.35 -18.39 9.10
CA GLU A 238 3.70 -17.85 9.10
C GLU A 238 3.99 -17.18 7.76
N PHE A 239 3.75 -17.88 6.64
CA PHE A 239 3.93 -17.34 5.28
C PHE A 239 3.15 -16.03 5.07
N ILE A 240 1.87 -16.00 5.46
CA ILE A 240 1.06 -14.78 5.30
C ILE A 240 1.63 -13.65 6.17
N LEU A 241 1.96 -13.95 7.43
CA LEU A 241 2.48 -12.95 8.37
C LEU A 241 3.79 -12.34 7.88
N ASP A 242 4.72 -13.18 7.42
CA ASP A 242 6.03 -12.77 6.95
C ASP A 242 5.93 -11.87 5.71
N ASN A 243 5.08 -12.25 4.74
CA ASN A 243 4.86 -11.44 3.55
C ASN A 243 4.18 -10.10 3.85
N ILE A 244 3.16 -10.08 4.73
CA ILE A 244 2.51 -8.84 5.13
C ILE A 244 3.49 -7.91 5.86
N ASN A 245 4.33 -8.47 6.74
CA ASN A 245 5.33 -7.70 7.48
C ASN A 245 6.43 -7.18 6.56
N PHE A 246 6.89 -7.98 5.61
CA PHE A 246 7.85 -7.59 4.59
C PHE A 246 7.35 -6.37 3.80
N ILE A 247 6.13 -6.44 3.26
CA ILE A 247 5.55 -5.36 2.46
C ILE A 247 5.42 -4.07 3.29
N LYS A 248 4.91 -4.21 4.51
CA LYS A 248 4.78 -3.08 5.44
C LYS A 248 6.13 -2.46 5.80
N ALA A 249 7.15 -3.27 6.00
CA ALA A 249 8.49 -2.81 6.31
C ALA A 249 9.10 -2.03 5.12
N GLU A 250 8.93 -2.51 3.90
CA GLU A 250 9.39 -1.80 2.71
C GLU A 250 8.65 -0.47 2.49
N ILE A 251 7.33 -0.43 2.67
CA ILE A 251 6.56 0.83 2.62
C ILE A 251 7.08 1.82 3.67
N MET A 252 7.36 1.36 4.89
CA MET A 252 7.93 2.21 5.94
C MET A 252 9.36 2.67 5.62
N ARG A 253 10.17 1.84 4.95
CA ARG A 253 11.51 2.22 4.49
C ARG A 253 11.44 3.32 3.42
N MET A 254 10.55 3.16 2.44
CA MET A 254 10.29 4.19 1.41
C MET A 254 9.85 5.51 2.04
N ARG A 255 8.97 5.45 3.05
CA ARG A 255 8.52 6.63 3.78
C ARG A 255 9.66 7.36 4.51
N LYS A 256 10.64 6.63 5.06
CA LYS A 256 11.82 7.22 5.74
C LYS A 256 12.89 7.73 4.78
N GLY A 257 12.88 7.25 3.53
CA GLY A 257 13.83 7.67 2.49
C GLY A 257 13.48 8.99 1.80
N LEU A 258 12.28 9.52 2.03
CA LEU A 258 11.78 10.83 1.61
C LEU A 258 12.14 11.91 2.63
#